data_AF-A0A138AV86-F1
#
_entry.id   AF-A0A138AV86-F1
#
_cell.length_a   1.000
_cell.length_b   1.000
_cell.length_c   1.000
_cell.angle_alpha   90.00
_cell.angle_beta   90.00
_cell.angle_gamma   90.00
#
_symmetry.space_group_name_H-M   'P 1'
#
loop_
_entity.id
_entity.type
_entity.pdbx_description
1 polymer ?
#
loop_
_entity_poly.entity_id
_entity_poly.type
_entity_poly.pdbx_seq_one_letter_code
_entity_poly.pdbx_strand_id
1 'polypeptide(L)'
;MSDKSFARMWNDLIDHDTTGQILTAYIAKEQLRHLLAAARDNADTHEVRARLYAFYTWCADADLPELTRLATTIEAWWPAILAFIDTGITNARTEGLNRLVKQVKRVACGFRNTENSRRRIRFHCTRTQRASIQQFHC
;
A
#
# COMPACT_ATOMS: atom_id res chain seq x y z
N MET A 1 -9.48 13.81 4.15
CA MET A 1 -10.77 13.50 4.81
C MET A 1 -11.31 14.80 5.34
N SER A 2 -12.62 15.04 5.34
CA SER A 2 -13.17 16.27 5.95
C SER A 2 -13.12 16.17 7.47
N ASP A 3 -12.83 17.27 8.16
CA ASP A 3 -12.77 17.35 9.63
C ASP A 3 -14.05 16.83 10.30
N LYS A 4 -15.22 17.11 9.71
CA LYS A 4 -16.50 16.59 10.20
C LYS A 4 -16.60 15.06 10.11
N SER A 5 -16.07 14.49 9.03
CA SER A 5 -16.04 13.03 8.86
C SER A 5 -15.03 12.37 9.80
N PHE A 6 -13.94 13.06 10.13
CA PHE A 6 -12.97 12.60 11.13
C PHE A 6 -13.56 12.62 12.53
N ALA A 7 -14.17 13.72 12.94
CA ALA A 7 -14.82 13.83 14.24
C ALA A 7 -15.89 12.76 14.44
N ARG A 8 -16.71 12.48 13.43
CA ARG A 8 -17.70 11.39 13.50
C ARG A 8 -17.04 10.02 13.67
N MET A 9 -16.07 9.68 12.80
CA MET A 9 -15.34 8.41 12.92
C MET A 9 -14.66 8.27 14.28
N TRP A 10 -14.06 9.35 14.77
CA TRP A 10 -13.36 9.40 16.05
C TRP A 10 -14.31 9.12 17.22
N ASN A 11 -15.47 9.79 17.24
CA ASN A 11 -16.48 9.59 18.27
C ASN A 11 -17.07 8.18 18.21
N ASP A 12 -17.42 7.69 17.02
CA ASP A 12 -17.94 6.32 16.85
C ASP A 12 -16.94 5.26 17.37
N LEU A 13 -15.63 5.47 17.15
CA LEU A 13 -14.59 4.57 17.66
C LEU A 13 -14.50 4.62 19.19
N ILE A 14 -14.56 5.80 19.80
CA ILE A 14 -14.55 5.93 21.26
C ILE A 14 -15.79 5.29 21.89
N ASP A 15 -16.96 5.49 21.27
CA ASP A 15 -18.24 5.01 21.80
C ASP A 15 -18.40 3.49 21.68
N HIS A 16 -17.74 2.85 20.70
CA HIS A 16 -17.91 1.43 20.39
C HIS A 16 -16.69 0.54 20.65
N ASP A 17 -15.49 1.10 20.83
CA ASP A 17 -14.29 0.35 21.19
C ASP A 17 -13.83 0.69 22.62
N THR A 18 -14.39 -0.02 23.59
CA THR A 18 -14.02 0.11 25.01
C THR A 18 -12.56 -0.27 25.30
N THR A 19 -11.88 -0.95 24.38
CA THR A 19 -10.47 -1.33 24.53
C THR A 19 -9.50 -0.29 23.97
N GLY A 20 -9.98 0.62 23.11
CA GLY A 20 -9.17 1.62 22.42
C GLY A 20 -8.20 1.05 21.37
N GLN A 21 -8.17 -0.26 21.16
CA GLN A 21 -7.20 -0.93 20.28
C GLN A 21 -7.35 -0.51 18.82
N ILE A 22 -8.58 -0.29 18.34
CA ILE A 22 -8.85 0.12 16.97
C ILE A 22 -8.30 1.52 16.72
N LEU A 23 -8.51 2.44 17.68
CA LEU A 23 -7.98 3.79 17.60
C LEU A 23 -6.44 3.78 17.61
N THR A 24 -5.85 3.00 18.52
CA THR A 24 -4.40 2.84 18.62
C THR A 24 -3.78 2.30 17.32
N ALA A 25 -4.43 1.31 16.72
CA ALA A 25 -4.01 0.76 15.42
C ALA A 25 -4.19 1.76 14.27
N TYR A 26 -5.26 2.55 14.29
CA TYR A 26 -5.48 3.60 13.31
C TYR A 26 -4.38 4.66 13.35
N ILE A 27 -3.98 5.11 14.54
CA ILE A 27 -2.91 6.09 14.73
C ILE A 27 -1.58 5.53 14.20
N ALA A 28 -1.24 4.28 14.54
CA ALA A 28 -0.03 3.63 14.01
C ALA A 28 -0.01 3.62 12.48
N LYS A 29 -1.14 3.28 11.86
CA LYS A 29 -1.31 3.30 10.40
C LYS A 29 -1.15 4.70 9.82
N GLU A 30 -1.70 5.73 10.46
CA GLU A 30 -1.53 7.11 9.99
C GLU A 30 -0.08 7.58 10.12
N GLN A 31 0.62 7.26 11.21
CA GLN A 31 2.05 7.55 11.34
C GLN A 31 2.87 6.91 10.22
N LEU A 32 2.61 5.64 9.91
CA LEU A 32 3.24 4.96 8.78
C LEU A 32 2.88 5.64 7.44
N ARG A 33 1.63 6.05 7.25
CA ARG A 33 1.21 6.79 6.04
C ARG A 33 1.96 8.11 5.90
N HIS A 34 2.15 8.85 6.98
CA HIS A 34 2.91 10.09 7.01
C HIS A 34 4.40 9.85 6.72
N LEU A 35 4.99 8.79 7.28
CA LEU A 35 6.35 8.37 6.94
C LEU A 35 6.49 8.11 5.44
N LEU A 36 5.59 7.32 4.84
CA LEU A 36 5.66 6.98 3.41
C LEU A 36 5.38 8.18 2.49
N ALA A 37 4.62 9.17 2.95
CA ALA A 37 4.37 10.40 2.20
C ALA A 37 5.64 11.24 1.99
N ALA A 38 6.68 11.03 2.82
CA ALA A 38 7.99 11.67 2.68
C ALA A 38 8.61 11.50 1.28
N ALA A 39 8.30 10.38 0.60
CA ALA A 39 8.71 10.11 -0.78
C ALA A 39 8.20 11.16 -1.80
N ARG A 40 7.07 11.81 -1.51
CA ARG A 40 6.49 12.87 -2.37
C ARG A 40 6.96 14.26 -1.96
N ASP A 41 7.23 14.44 -0.68
CA ASP A 41 7.52 15.74 -0.09
C ASP A 41 9.01 16.10 -0.18
N ASN A 42 9.86 15.21 -0.71
CA ASN A 42 11.33 15.33 -0.71
C ASN A 42 11.89 15.61 0.70
N ALA A 43 11.33 14.95 1.72
CA ALA A 43 11.79 15.09 3.10
C ALA A 43 13.25 14.68 3.23
N ASP A 44 13.99 15.36 4.10
CA ASP A 44 15.39 15.00 4.34
C ASP A 44 15.52 13.71 5.18
N THR A 45 16.74 13.17 5.24
CA THR A 45 17.04 11.94 5.98
C THR A 45 16.74 12.06 7.49
N HIS A 46 16.87 13.25 8.06
CA HIS A 46 16.61 13.46 9.49
C HIS A 46 15.13 13.36 9.78
N GLU A 47 14.28 13.99 8.96
CA GLU A 47 12.83 13.91 9.06
C GLU A 47 12.31 12.48 8.88
N VAL A 48 12.83 11.74 7.89
CA VAL A 48 12.47 10.33 7.67
C VAL A 48 12.81 9.48 8.91
N ARG A 49 13.99 9.67 9.50
CA ARG A 49 14.40 8.97 10.73
C ARG A 49 13.52 9.34 11.92
N ALA A 50 13.19 10.61 12.08
CA ALA A 50 12.34 11.08 13.17
C ALA A 50 10.92 10.49 13.06
N ARG A 51 10.33 10.48 11.86
CA ARG A 51 9.02 9.86 11.61
C ARG A 51 9.05 8.34 11.84
N LEU A 52 10.12 7.66 11.43
CA LEU A 52 10.29 6.23 11.67
C LEU A 52 10.40 5.92 13.17
N TYR A 53 11.19 6.71 13.90
CA TYR A 53 11.33 6.56 15.33
C TYR A 53 10.00 6.74 16.06
N ALA A 54 9.26 7.81 15.75
CA ALA A 54 7.93 8.04 16.31
C ALA A 54 6.95 6.88 16.06
N PHE A 55 6.97 6.32 14.85
CA PHE A 55 6.17 5.14 14.51
C PHE A 55 6.55 3.92 15.38
N TYR A 56 7.83 3.62 15.54
CA TYR A 56 8.26 2.49 16.37
C TYR A 56 7.97 2.69 17.85
N THR A 57 8.21 3.89 18.38
CA THR A 57 7.84 4.24 19.75
C THR A 57 6.36 4.03 19.99
N TRP A 58 5.50 4.51 19.09
CA TRP A 58 4.06 4.30 19.20
C TRP A 58 3.66 2.81 19.20
N CYS A 59 4.24 2.01 18.29
CA CYS A 59 3.97 0.57 18.25
C CYS A 59 4.43 -0.14 19.52
N ALA A 60 5.56 0.27 20.11
CA ALA A 60 6.07 -0.30 21.36
C ALA A 60 5.21 0.10 22.57
N ASP A 61 4.82 1.38 22.66
CA ASP A 61 4.02 1.91 23.78
C ASP A 61 2.58 1.36 23.78
N ALA A 62 2.06 1.01 22.60
CA ALA A 62 0.72 0.46 22.45
C ALA A 62 0.53 -0.94 23.06
N ASP A 63 1.62 -1.72 23.21
CA ASP A 63 1.62 -3.10 23.72
C ASP A 63 0.56 -4.03 23.05
N LEU A 64 0.35 -3.85 21.74
CA LEU A 64 -0.56 -4.67 20.95
C LEU A 64 0.23 -5.67 20.09
N PRO A 65 -0.02 -6.99 20.17
CA PRO A 65 0.67 -7.99 19.36
C PRO A 65 0.62 -7.71 17.86
N GLU A 66 -0.49 -7.17 17.37
CA GLU A 66 -0.69 -6.79 15.98
C GLU A 66 0.24 -5.65 15.55
N LEU A 67 0.48 -4.66 16.43
CA LEU A 67 1.36 -3.52 16.15
C LEU A 67 2.82 -3.90 16.29
N THR A 68 3.16 -4.76 17.25
CA THR A 68 4.50 -5.36 17.33
C THR A 68 4.82 -6.12 16.04
N ARG A 69 3.90 -6.96 15.55
CA ARG A 69 4.06 -7.68 14.28
C ARG A 69 4.18 -6.73 13.07
N LEU A 70 3.40 -5.64 13.06
CA LEU A 70 3.51 -4.61 12.03
C LEU A 70 4.90 -3.96 12.07
N ALA A 71 5.38 -3.53 13.24
CA ALA A 71 6.70 -2.92 13.42
C ALA A 71 7.81 -3.86 12.94
N THR A 72 7.79 -5.14 13.33
CA THR A 72 8.75 -6.14 12.84
C THR A 72 8.71 -6.30 11.32
N THR A 73 7.52 -6.21 10.71
CA THR A 73 7.39 -6.25 9.25
C THR A 73 8.03 -5.01 8.61
N ILE A 74 7.78 -3.81 9.15
CA ILE A 74 8.39 -2.58 8.64
C ILE A 74 9.92 -2.62 8.78
N GLU A 75 10.43 -3.14 9.89
CA GLU A 75 11.87 -3.31 10.12
C GLU A 75 12.49 -4.25 9.09
N ALA A 76 11.91 -5.43 8.88
CA ALA A 76 12.40 -6.41 7.91
C ALA A 76 12.44 -5.87 6.47
N TRP A 77 11.52 -4.98 6.11
CA TRP A 77 11.42 -4.37 4.78
C TRP A 77 12.03 -2.97 4.68
N TRP A 78 12.64 -2.47 5.75
CA TRP A 78 13.13 -1.09 5.82
C TRP A 78 14.06 -0.71 4.65
N PRO A 79 15.04 -1.54 4.22
CA PRO A 79 15.88 -1.19 3.08
C PRO A 79 15.10 -0.90 1.79
N ALA A 80 14.04 -1.66 1.52
CA ALA A 80 13.18 -1.47 0.36
C ALA A 80 12.27 -0.25 0.51
N ILE A 81 11.76 -0.01 1.72
CA ILE A 81 10.94 1.17 2.04
C ILE A 81 11.76 2.45 1.89
N LEU A 82 12.99 2.47 2.41
CA LEU A 82 13.90 3.60 2.28
C LEU A 82 14.24 3.86 0.81
N ALA A 83 14.55 2.82 0.03
CA ALA A 83 14.77 2.97 -1.41
C ALA A 83 13.54 3.55 -2.13
N PHE A 84 12.33 3.19 -1.72
CA PHE A 84 11.11 3.82 -2.24
C PHE A 84 11.02 5.30 -1.82
N ILE A 85 11.34 5.65 -0.58
CA ILE A 85 11.33 7.04 -0.11
C ILE A 85 12.33 7.89 -0.89
N ASP A 86 13.54 7.39 -1.11
CA ASP A 86 14.62 8.11 -1.80
C ASP A 86 14.36 8.28 -3.30
N THR A 87 13.70 7.30 -3.94
CA THR A 87 13.57 7.27 -5.41
C THR A 87 12.16 7.56 -5.92
N GLY A 88 11.14 7.43 -5.07
CA GLY A 88 9.72 7.44 -5.45
C GLY A 88 9.30 6.27 -6.36
N ILE A 89 10.18 5.30 -6.63
CA ILE A 89 9.90 4.20 -7.56
C ILE A 89 8.94 3.20 -6.92
N THR A 90 7.78 2.98 -7.55
CA THR A 90 6.76 2.05 -7.08
C THR A 90 6.65 0.80 -7.96
N ASN A 91 6.20 -0.30 -7.37
CA ASN A 91 5.87 -1.52 -8.12
C ASN A 91 4.54 -1.43 -8.90
N ALA A 92 3.89 -0.26 -8.94
CA ALA A 92 2.56 -0.06 -9.52
C ALA A 92 2.49 -0.49 -10.99
N ARG A 93 3.56 -0.24 -11.77
CA ARG A 93 3.65 -0.69 -13.18
C ARG A 93 3.60 -2.22 -13.28
N THR A 94 4.42 -2.91 -12.51
CA THR A 94 4.48 -4.38 -12.49
C THR A 94 3.16 -4.98 -12.03
N GLU A 95 2.54 -4.40 -10.99
CA GLU A 95 1.22 -4.83 -10.53
C GLU A 95 0.14 -4.66 -11.59
N GLY A 96 0.15 -3.53 -12.31
CA GLY A 96 -0.76 -3.31 -13.44
C GLY A 96 -0.63 -4.40 -14.50
N LEU A 97 0.60 -4.81 -14.83
CA LEU A 97 0.85 -5.93 -15.73
C LEU A 97 0.38 -7.26 -15.15
N ASN A 98 0.64 -7.53 -13.87
CA ASN A 98 0.18 -8.75 -13.20
C ASN A 98 -1.35 -8.85 -13.19
N ARG A 99 -2.06 -7.75 -12.95
CA ARG A 99 -3.53 -7.69 -13.02
C ARG A 99 -4.02 -7.99 -14.44
N LEU A 100 -3.40 -7.39 -15.46
CA LEU A 100 -3.71 -7.67 -16.86
C LEU A 100 -3.50 -9.14 -17.21
N VAL A 101 -2.38 -9.73 -16.83
CA VAL A 101 -2.10 -11.16 -17.04
C VAL A 101 -3.15 -12.04 -16.38
N LYS A 102 -3.51 -11.75 -15.12
CA LYS A 102 -4.55 -12.47 -14.39
C LYS A 102 -5.91 -12.35 -15.09
N GLN A 103 -6.25 -11.17 -15.61
CA GLN A 103 -7.49 -10.95 -16.35
C GLN A 103 -7.54 -11.76 -17.65
N VAL A 104 -6.45 -11.76 -18.42
CA VAL A 104 -6.33 -12.55 -19.65
C VAL A 104 -6.50 -14.05 -19.37
N LYS A 105 -5.89 -14.55 -18.30
CA LYS A 105 -6.04 -15.95 -17.86
C LYS A 105 -7.49 -16.26 -17.45
N ARG A 106 -8.16 -15.33 -16.75
CA ARG A 106 -9.54 -15.47 -16.31
C ARG A 106 -10.51 -15.55 -17.49
N VAL A 107 -10.43 -14.61 -18.44
CA VAL A 107 -11.28 -14.58 -19.65
C VAL A 107 -11.05 -15.80 -20.54
N ALA A 108 -9.84 -16.36 -20.53
CA ALA A 108 -9.53 -17.58 -21.27
C ALA A 108 -10.04 -18.87 -20.60
N CYS A 109 -10.55 -18.81 -19.37
CA CYS A 109 -10.86 -19.98 -18.53
C CYS A 109 -9.65 -20.93 -18.36
N GLY A 110 -8.44 -20.37 -18.31
CA GLY A 110 -7.19 -21.11 -18.29
C GLY A 110 -6.63 -21.43 -19.69
N PHE A 111 -5.35 -21.78 -19.74
CA PHE A 111 -4.69 -22.16 -20.99
C PHE A 111 -4.15 -23.57 -20.86
N ARG A 112 -4.48 -24.44 -21.82
CA ARG A 112 -3.91 -25.80 -21.92
C ARG A 112 -2.48 -25.80 -22.48
N ASN A 113 -2.12 -24.76 -23.24
CA ASN A 113 -0.83 -24.61 -23.88
C ASN A 113 -0.15 -23.29 -23.44
N THR A 114 1.06 -23.40 -22.92
CA THR A 114 1.86 -22.26 -22.42
C THR A 114 2.22 -21.27 -23.52
N GLU A 115 2.45 -21.72 -24.76
CA GLU A 115 2.75 -20.86 -25.90
C GLU A 115 1.55 -19.98 -26.27
N ASN A 116 0.34 -20.55 -26.27
CA ASN A 116 -0.89 -19.78 -26.47
C ASN A 116 -1.11 -18.75 -25.35
N SER A 117 -0.77 -19.12 -24.10
CA SER A 117 -0.83 -18.17 -22.98
C SER A 117 0.14 -17.00 -23.17
N ARG A 118 1.38 -17.26 -23.63
CA ARG A 118 2.42 -16.24 -23.85
C ARG A 118 2.03 -15.29 -24.98
N ARG A 119 1.53 -15.82 -26.10
CA ARG A 119 1.06 -15.01 -27.25
C ARG A 119 -0.07 -14.07 -26.84
N ARG A 120 -1.06 -14.58 -26.13
CA ARG A 120 -2.24 -13.79 -25.71
C ARG A 120 -1.87 -12.73 -24.66
N ILE A 121 -1.02 -13.08 -23.69
CA ILE A 121 -0.46 -12.10 -22.74
C ILE A 121 0.33 -11.01 -23.48
N ARG A 122 1.21 -11.39 -24.42
CA ARG A 122 2.01 -10.42 -25.19
C ARG A 122 1.11 -9.45 -25.98
N PHE A 123 0.06 -9.96 -26.61
CA PHE A 123 -0.92 -9.16 -27.34
C PHE A 123 -1.57 -8.10 -26.44
N HIS A 124 -2.09 -8.50 -25.28
CA HIS A 124 -2.71 -7.57 -24.33
C HIS A 124 -1.68 -6.62 -23.67
N CYS A 125 -0.41 -6.99 -23.65
CA CYS A 125 0.67 -6.13 -23.19
C CYS A 125 1.11 -5.08 -24.25
N THR A 126 0.57 -5.05 -25.46
CA THR A 126 0.92 -3.99 -26.43
C THR A 126 0.34 -2.64 -26.01
N ARG A 127 1.03 -1.54 -26.35
CA ARG A 127 0.55 -0.16 -26.03
C ARG A 127 -0.84 0.10 -26.59
N THR A 128 -1.10 -0.32 -27.83
CA THR A 128 -2.38 -0.17 -28.53
C THR A 128 -3.52 -0.87 -27.78
N GLN A 129 -3.30 -2.10 -27.32
CA GLN A 129 -4.33 -2.86 -26.59
C GLN A 129 -4.54 -2.35 -25.16
N ARG A 130 -3.51 -1.84 -24.50
CA ARG A 130 -3.67 -1.23 -23.17
C ARG A 130 -4.49 0.06 -23.22
N ALA A 131 -4.28 0.88 -24.25
CA ALA A 131 -5.03 2.12 -24.46
C ALA A 131 -6.52 1.84 -24.76
N SER A 132 -6.82 0.84 -25.59
CA SER A 132 -8.21 0.47 -25.89
C SER A 132 -8.93 -0.06 -24.66
N ILE A 133 -8.31 -0.93 -23.85
CA ILE A 133 -8.93 -1.50 -22.63
C ILE A 133 -9.24 -0.42 -21.58
N GLN A 134 -8.43 0.64 -21.49
CA GLN A 134 -8.67 1.74 -20.55
C GLN A 134 -9.84 2.65 -20.96
N GLN A 135 -10.16 2.74 -22.25
CA GLN A 135 -11.26 3.57 -22.76
C GLN A 135 -12.65 2.96 -22.57
N PHE A 136 -12.77 1.64 -22.40
CA PHE A 136 -14.06 0.96 -22.20
C PHE A 136 -14.58 0.95 -20.75
N HIS A 137 -13.92 1.66 -19.83
CA HIS A 137 -14.28 1.77 -18.41
C HIS A 137 -14.60 3.21 -17.96
N CYS A 138 -14.95 4.11 -18.89
CA CYS A 138 -15.64 5.36 -18.63
C CYS A 138 -17.10 5.25 -19.08
#